data_AF-A0A935PVG4-F1
#
_entry.id   AF-A0A935PVG4-F1
#
_cell.length_a   1.000
_cell.length_b   1.000
_cell.length_c   1.000
_cell.angle_alpha   90.00
_cell.angle_beta   90.00
_cell.angle_gamma   90.00
#
_symmetry.space_group_name_H-M   'P 1'
#
loop_
_entity.id
_entity.type
_entity.pdbx_description
1 polymer ?
#
loop_
_entity_poly.entity_id
_entity_poly.type
_entity_poly.pdbx_seq_one_letter_code
_entity_poly.pdbx_strand_id
1 'polypeptide(L)'
;MKPVELRVAGSSADRAARGTTGRGLALLAAVVITTLLAACQSPVRLMPTPVSFRTGEIDPFKTAGPKSHSTDVPVLYVTNRGAIVETPEPIHTILPSERLRMGVAHVRIGDDTLDWETLHRLSTSDDPDQRPIISLDWLEPLVSLGPTDTVANSPDAQAFFALVNKALAATDNNELVIYVHGSNNTMPRATAQAAQLRHFTGRRIVVLAFVWPSAGSLLRYFTDVGNARASVKPFARLVELLAEHTDASAIDVLAYSAGAQVVSPALALLGTSARPGETRQQLRERLRLKHIYFAAADIDTRQFINELGKYVDIVKGVSNAANLNDSALRVAAIVHRASRIGRPDPTELDPEQSGFLLEASRSLGFDLIKVDPNAIPKLPPNSHAFWYEDPWVSSDLLGLLLLNAEPQRRGLTAQDAPQGTRYWAFPPDFDDRVMKLFSPALVPAPAEAPSESGAPAAASDQGRRAVPDSRM
;
A
#
# COMPACT_ATOMS: atom_id res chain seq x y z
N MET A 1 65.67 62.82 -35.68
CA MET A 1 66.33 63.07 -34.39
C MET A 1 66.44 61.74 -33.65
N LYS A 2 67.65 61.38 -33.19
CA LYS A 2 68.06 60.14 -32.46
C LYS A 2 67.35 60.00 -31.08
N PRO A 3 67.50 58.92 -30.27
CA PRO A 3 68.15 57.57 -30.43
C PRO A 3 67.21 56.39 -29.98
N VAL A 4 67.48 55.09 -30.21
CA VAL A 4 68.30 54.09 -29.45
C VAL A 4 68.05 54.22 -27.92
N GLU A 5 67.62 53.23 -27.12
CA GLU A 5 68.09 51.85 -26.94
C GLU A 5 67.19 51.04 -25.96
N LEU A 6 67.54 49.76 -25.80
CA LEU A 6 67.39 48.85 -24.63
C LEU A 6 66.39 47.68 -24.72
N ARG A 7 66.96 46.54 -25.16
CA ARG A 7 66.56 45.19 -24.76
C ARG A 7 66.76 45.00 -23.26
N VAL A 8 65.75 44.45 -22.58
CA VAL A 8 65.95 43.64 -21.37
C VAL A 8 65.29 42.28 -21.63
N ALA A 9 66.12 41.24 -21.58
CA ALA A 9 65.68 39.86 -21.58
C ALA A 9 65.15 39.51 -20.17
N GLY A 10 63.89 39.09 -20.09
CA GLY A 10 63.24 38.64 -18.86
C GLY A 10 62.65 37.25 -19.06
N SER A 11 63.39 36.27 -18.57
CA SER A 11 63.03 34.92 -18.08
C SER A 11 61.69 34.30 -18.51
N SER A 12 61.82 33.15 -19.18
CA SER A 12 60.81 32.11 -19.38
C SER A 12 60.39 31.47 -18.05
N ALA A 13 59.37 32.00 -17.38
CA ALA A 13 58.68 31.30 -16.28
C ALA A 13 57.30 31.92 -15.97
N ASP A 14 56.40 32.03 -16.95
CA ASP A 14 55.05 32.55 -16.66
C ASP A 14 53.93 31.98 -17.55
N ARG A 15 54.07 30.70 -17.95
CA ARG A 15 53.08 30.00 -18.82
C ARG A 15 52.55 28.67 -18.27
N ALA A 16 52.46 28.53 -16.95
CA ALA A 16 51.89 27.33 -16.33
C ALA A 16 51.11 27.61 -15.04
N ALA A 17 50.16 28.56 -15.04
CA ALA A 17 49.30 28.77 -13.86
C ALA A 17 47.93 29.45 -14.14
N ARG A 18 47.35 29.33 -15.34
CA ARG A 18 46.03 29.94 -15.64
C ARG A 18 45.11 29.03 -16.47
N GLY A 19 44.95 27.77 -16.04
CA GLY A 19 44.12 26.80 -16.78
C GLY A 19 43.19 25.91 -15.93
N THR A 20 43.27 25.94 -14.60
CA THR A 20 42.64 24.90 -13.76
C THR A 20 41.70 25.40 -12.66
N THR A 21 41.58 26.70 -12.42
CA THR A 21 40.73 27.25 -11.34
C THR A 21 39.30 27.60 -11.76
N GLY A 22 39.03 27.82 -13.06
CA GLY A 22 37.68 28.16 -13.55
C GLY A 22 36.73 26.96 -13.72
N ARG A 23 37.26 25.79 -14.11
CA ARG A 23 36.46 24.57 -14.30
C ARG A 23 36.06 23.89 -12.99
N GLY A 24 36.92 23.97 -11.97
CA GLY A 24 36.62 23.44 -10.63
C GLY A 24 35.50 24.21 -9.93
N LEU A 25 35.51 25.54 -10.03
CA LEU A 25 34.47 26.39 -9.44
C LEU A 25 33.12 26.26 -10.17
N ALA A 26 33.13 26.08 -11.49
CA ALA A 26 31.91 25.83 -12.27
C ALA A 26 31.32 24.44 -11.99
N LEU A 27 32.14 23.41 -11.78
CA LEU A 27 31.67 22.08 -11.35
C LEU A 27 31.14 22.11 -9.91
N LEU A 28 31.81 22.82 -8.99
CA LEU A 28 31.32 22.99 -7.62
C LEU A 28 30.03 23.82 -7.57
N ALA A 29 29.90 24.87 -8.39
CA ALA A 29 28.66 25.63 -8.51
C ALA A 29 27.54 24.79 -9.16
N ALA A 30 27.84 23.96 -10.16
CA ALA A 30 26.87 23.03 -10.74
C ALA A 30 26.43 21.94 -9.75
N VAL A 31 27.35 21.44 -8.90
CA VAL A 31 27.04 20.49 -7.81
C VAL A 31 26.25 21.17 -6.68
N VAL A 32 26.55 22.43 -6.35
CA VAL A 32 25.81 23.20 -5.33
C VAL A 32 24.43 23.65 -5.85
N ILE A 33 24.30 23.94 -7.14
CA ILE A 33 23.00 24.24 -7.78
C ILE A 33 22.17 22.96 -7.96
N THR A 34 22.80 21.79 -8.17
CA THR A 34 22.08 20.51 -8.19
C THR A 34 21.74 19.97 -6.79
N THR A 35 22.42 20.38 -5.72
CA THR A 35 21.98 20.12 -4.34
C THR A 35 20.90 21.09 -3.85
N LEU A 36 20.82 22.30 -4.43
CA LEU A 36 19.76 23.27 -4.16
C LEU A 36 18.48 23.06 -4.99
N LEU A 37 18.53 22.27 -6.06
CA LEU A 37 17.36 21.68 -6.69
C LEU A 37 16.90 20.48 -5.85
N ALA A 38 16.44 20.76 -4.63
CA ALA A 38 15.52 19.86 -3.93
C ALA A 38 14.38 19.57 -4.91
N ALA A 39 14.34 18.33 -5.41
CA ALA A 39 13.41 17.88 -6.42
C ALA A 39 11.99 18.33 -6.03
N CYS A 40 11.41 19.24 -6.83
CA CYS A 40 9.98 19.53 -6.76
C CYS A 40 9.25 18.24 -7.14
N GLN A 41 8.98 17.40 -6.13
CA GLN A 41 8.15 16.23 -6.31
C GLN A 41 6.75 16.69 -6.70
N SER A 42 6.15 16.06 -7.71
CA SER A 42 4.79 16.39 -8.11
C SER A 42 3.84 16.23 -6.91
N PRO A 43 2.90 17.17 -6.70
CA PRO A 43 1.97 17.10 -5.58
C PRO A 43 1.15 15.81 -5.63
N VAL A 44 0.77 15.30 -4.46
CA VAL A 44 -0.20 14.20 -4.38
C VAL A 44 -1.55 14.77 -4.79
N ARG A 45 -2.22 14.08 -5.70
CA ARG A 45 -3.59 14.40 -6.11
C ARG A 45 -4.51 13.29 -5.67
N LEU A 46 -5.76 13.64 -5.34
CA LEU A 46 -6.80 12.68 -5.04
C LEU A 46 -6.81 11.56 -6.07
N MET A 47 -6.95 10.31 -5.62
CA MET A 47 -7.01 9.15 -6.52
C MET A 47 -8.15 9.33 -7.54
N PRO A 48 -8.04 8.76 -8.76
CA PRO A 48 -9.23 8.59 -9.58
C PRO A 48 -10.28 7.81 -8.80
N THR A 49 -11.55 8.18 -8.98
CA THR A 49 -12.65 7.51 -8.30
C THR A 49 -12.60 6.01 -8.55
N PRO A 50 -12.55 5.16 -7.50
CA PRO A 50 -12.65 3.71 -7.64
C PRO A 50 -13.92 3.34 -8.41
N VAL A 51 -13.84 2.29 -9.23
CA VAL A 51 -14.91 1.85 -10.13
C VAL A 51 -16.26 1.82 -9.41
N SER A 52 -16.30 1.19 -8.24
CA SER A 52 -17.48 1.03 -7.40
C SER A 52 -18.27 2.32 -7.12
N PHE A 53 -17.61 3.48 -7.14
CA PHE A 53 -18.21 4.76 -6.72
C PHE A 53 -18.48 5.71 -7.89
N ARG A 54 -18.03 5.41 -9.11
CA ARG A 54 -18.04 6.33 -10.26
C ARG A 54 -19.42 6.71 -10.77
N THR A 55 -20.42 5.86 -10.56
CA THR A 55 -21.78 6.09 -11.05
C THR A 55 -22.61 6.92 -10.08
N GLY A 56 -22.12 7.14 -8.86
CA GLY A 56 -22.90 7.73 -7.76
C GLY A 56 -23.96 6.81 -7.16
N GLU A 57 -24.19 5.61 -7.74
CA GLU A 57 -25.14 4.63 -7.20
C GLU A 57 -24.69 4.10 -5.83
N ILE A 58 -23.38 4.01 -5.64
CA ILE A 58 -22.74 3.63 -4.38
C ILE A 58 -22.02 4.85 -3.83
N ASP A 59 -22.59 5.42 -2.76
CA ASP A 59 -21.95 6.48 -2.02
C ASP A 59 -21.12 5.90 -0.86
N PRO A 60 -19.78 5.94 -0.91
CA PRO A 60 -18.93 5.43 0.17
C PRO A 60 -19.10 6.23 1.47
N PHE A 61 -19.60 7.46 1.41
CA PHE A 61 -19.81 8.36 2.54
C PHE A 61 -21.22 8.29 3.12
N LYS A 62 -22.12 7.47 2.57
CA LYS A 62 -23.53 7.41 3.01
C LYS A 62 -23.73 7.17 4.50
N THR A 63 -22.85 6.35 5.10
CA THR A 63 -22.87 6.04 6.54
C THR A 63 -21.93 6.93 7.34
N ALA A 64 -21.14 7.78 6.68
CA ALA A 64 -20.30 8.75 7.36
C ALA A 64 -21.20 9.82 7.97
N GLY A 65 -21.03 10.09 9.28
CA GLY A 65 -21.81 11.13 9.94
C GLY A 65 -21.48 12.53 9.40
N PRO A 66 -22.33 13.54 9.63
CA PRO A 66 -22.08 14.91 9.15
C PRO A 66 -20.74 15.51 9.58
N LYS A 67 -20.17 15.05 10.70
CA LYS A 67 -18.84 15.47 11.18
C LYS A 67 -17.69 15.01 10.28
N SER A 68 -17.94 14.02 9.42
CA SER A 68 -16.99 13.52 8.43
C SER A 68 -17.10 14.25 7.09
N HIS A 69 -18.09 15.14 6.92
CA HIS A 69 -18.28 15.95 5.72
C HIS A 69 -17.40 17.21 5.78
N SER A 70 -16.11 17.03 5.47
CA SER A 70 -15.11 18.11 5.44
C SER A 70 -14.06 17.81 4.37
N THR A 71 -13.38 18.83 3.87
CA THR A 71 -12.15 18.68 3.08
C THR A 71 -10.96 18.23 3.92
N ASP A 72 -11.05 18.34 5.24
CA ASP A 72 -10.07 17.81 6.19
C ASP A 72 -10.21 16.30 6.35
N VAL A 73 -9.08 15.61 6.22
CA VAL A 73 -8.94 14.16 6.37
C VAL A 73 -7.76 13.88 7.29
N PRO A 74 -7.92 14.09 8.61
CA PRO A 74 -6.87 13.76 9.55
C PRO A 74 -6.54 12.27 9.49
N VAL A 75 -5.24 11.97 9.56
CA VAL A 75 -4.72 10.60 9.64
C VAL A 75 -3.76 10.49 10.81
N LEU A 76 -3.75 9.33 11.46
CA LEU A 76 -2.72 9.05 12.46
C LEU A 76 -1.38 8.91 11.73
N TYR A 77 -0.29 9.33 12.35
CA TYR A 77 1.04 9.03 11.85
C TYR A 77 1.92 8.44 12.94
N VAL A 78 2.84 7.59 12.52
CA VAL A 78 3.96 7.11 13.32
C VAL A 78 5.22 7.22 12.46
N THR A 79 6.30 7.77 13.02
CA THR A 79 7.58 7.88 12.32
C THR A 79 8.74 7.54 13.22
N ASN A 80 9.73 6.87 12.63
CA ASN A 80 11.04 6.66 13.23
C ASN A 80 12.12 7.55 12.59
N ARG A 81 11.71 8.62 11.89
CA ARG A 81 12.63 9.69 11.47
C ARG A 81 13.19 10.37 12.71
N GLY A 82 14.49 10.61 12.75
CA GLY A 82 15.10 11.50 13.73
C GLY A 82 14.52 12.91 13.57
N ALA A 83 14.43 13.67 14.66
CA ALA A 83 13.89 15.02 14.64
C ALA A 83 14.95 16.02 15.12
N ILE A 84 14.97 17.20 14.52
CA ILE A 84 15.76 18.35 14.98
C ILE A 84 14.95 19.14 16.02
N VAL A 85 13.64 19.27 15.77
CA VAL A 85 12.66 19.89 16.65
C VAL A 85 11.52 18.89 16.83
N GLU A 86 11.11 18.65 18.07
CA GLU A 86 9.99 17.73 18.41
C GLU A 86 8.66 18.49 18.54
N THR A 87 8.68 19.74 19.02
CA THR A 87 7.50 20.57 19.31
C THR A 87 7.80 22.07 19.12
N PRO A 88 6.82 22.93 18.80
CA PRO A 88 5.40 22.60 18.59
C PRO A 88 5.12 21.95 17.22
N GLU A 89 5.87 22.33 16.18
CA GLU A 89 5.82 21.70 14.85
C GLU A 89 7.11 20.91 14.60
N PRO A 90 7.04 19.59 14.41
CA PRO A 90 8.23 18.75 14.36
C PRO A 90 8.96 18.86 13.02
N ILE A 91 10.29 19.03 13.09
CA ILE A 91 11.18 19.01 11.92
C ILE A 91 11.88 17.65 11.84
N HIS A 92 11.31 16.77 11.02
CA HIS A 92 11.82 15.42 10.81
C HIS A 92 12.96 15.40 9.78
N THR A 93 13.96 14.56 10.05
CA THR A 93 15.12 14.32 9.19
C THR A 93 14.91 13.10 8.30
N ILE A 94 15.89 12.84 7.45
CA ILE A 94 16.02 11.59 6.68
C ILE A 94 16.90 10.56 7.40
N LEU A 95 17.32 10.83 8.63
CA LEU A 95 18.12 9.89 9.41
C LEU A 95 17.19 9.04 10.28
N PRO A 96 17.45 7.74 10.42
CA PRO A 96 16.65 6.89 11.28
C PRO A 96 16.94 7.17 12.76
N SER A 97 15.93 6.91 13.56
CA SER A 97 15.94 6.88 15.02
C SER A 97 15.25 5.60 15.47
N GLU A 98 15.62 5.06 16.62
CA GLU A 98 14.88 3.94 17.23
C GLU A 98 13.63 4.41 17.99
N ARG A 99 13.41 5.74 18.10
CA ARG A 99 12.20 6.30 18.71
C ARG A 99 11.03 6.28 17.74
N LEU A 100 9.85 5.91 18.24
CA LEU A 100 8.57 6.08 17.56
C LEU A 100 7.93 7.39 17.99
N ARG A 101 7.78 8.32 17.04
CA ARG A 101 7.06 9.58 17.21
C ARG A 101 5.68 9.43 16.61
N MET A 102 4.63 9.75 17.36
CA MET A 102 3.25 9.50 16.97
C MET A 102 2.41 10.75 17.19
N GLY A 103 1.40 10.90 16.34
CA GLY A 103 0.54 12.08 16.37
C GLY A 103 -0.56 12.04 15.33
N VAL A 104 -1.15 13.19 15.08
CA VAL A 104 -2.16 13.40 14.03
C VAL A 104 -1.58 14.29 12.95
N ALA A 105 -1.73 13.86 11.70
CA ALA A 105 -1.44 14.68 10.54
C ALA A 105 -2.75 15.27 10.01
N HIS A 106 -2.87 16.59 10.06
CA HIS A 106 -4.04 17.31 9.56
C HIS A 106 -3.84 17.58 8.08
N VAL A 107 -4.51 16.77 7.27
CA VAL A 107 -4.36 16.74 5.81
C VAL A 107 -5.63 17.25 5.16
N ARG A 108 -5.50 18.09 4.15
CA ARG A 108 -6.61 18.70 3.44
C ARG A 108 -6.63 18.30 1.98
N ILE A 109 -7.82 18.07 1.44
CA ILE A 109 -8.07 17.82 0.02
C ILE A 109 -8.59 19.11 -0.61
N GLY A 110 -7.91 19.62 -1.64
CA GLY A 110 -8.28 20.86 -2.34
C GLY A 110 -7.52 22.08 -1.84
N ASP A 111 -7.98 23.26 -2.20
CA ASP A 111 -7.62 24.56 -1.59
C ASP A 111 -8.79 25.03 -0.68
N ASP A 112 -8.72 26.25 -0.16
CA ASP A 112 -9.76 26.81 0.73
C ASP A 112 -11.08 27.11 0.00
N THR A 113 -11.11 26.95 -1.33
CA THR A 113 -12.31 27.18 -2.14
C THR A 113 -13.09 25.90 -2.41
N LEU A 114 -12.48 24.73 -2.17
CA LEU A 114 -13.16 23.44 -2.34
C LEU A 114 -14.09 23.18 -1.16
N ASP A 115 -15.39 23.05 -1.43
CA ASP A 115 -16.37 22.62 -0.44
C ASP A 115 -16.58 21.09 -0.43
N TRP A 116 -17.31 20.62 0.59
CA TRP A 116 -17.62 19.21 0.72
C TRP A 116 -18.48 18.68 -0.44
N GLU A 117 -19.45 19.44 -0.92
CA GLU A 117 -20.35 19.00 -2.00
C GLU A 117 -19.56 18.75 -3.29
N THR A 118 -18.62 19.62 -3.62
CA THR A 118 -17.72 19.46 -4.75
C THR A 118 -16.77 18.29 -4.55
N LEU A 119 -16.17 18.14 -3.36
CA LEU A 119 -15.31 16.98 -3.06
C LEU A 119 -16.08 15.66 -3.16
N HIS A 120 -17.30 15.61 -2.64
CA HIS A 120 -18.18 14.44 -2.70
C HIS A 120 -18.47 14.07 -4.16
N ARG A 121 -18.91 15.04 -4.97
CA ARG A 121 -19.11 14.88 -6.42
C ARG A 121 -17.88 14.33 -7.13
N LEU A 122 -16.70 14.92 -6.87
CA LEU A 122 -15.43 14.46 -7.46
C LEU A 122 -15.03 13.05 -7.01
N SER A 123 -15.55 12.58 -5.88
CA SER A 123 -15.26 11.27 -5.30
C SER A 123 -16.29 10.19 -5.67
N THR A 124 -17.40 10.58 -6.30
CA THR A 124 -18.50 9.69 -6.70
C THR A 124 -18.86 9.84 -8.18
N SER A 125 -17.96 10.37 -8.99
CA SER A 125 -18.12 10.52 -10.44
C SER A 125 -16.85 10.13 -11.19
N ASP A 126 -16.96 9.81 -12.48
CA ASP A 126 -15.82 9.66 -13.41
C ASP A 126 -15.42 11.00 -14.03
N ASP A 127 -15.59 12.11 -13.29
CA ASP A 127 -15.35 13.45 -13.80
C ASP A 127 -13.86 13.67 -14.14
N PRO A 128 -13.54 14.09 -15.39
CA PRO A 128 -12.17 14.39 -15.81
C PRO A 128 -11.59 15.68 -15.22
N ASP A 129 -12.34 16.40 -14.37
CA ASP A 129 -11.91 17.57 -13.61
C ASP A 129 -10.53 17.35 -12.96
N GLN A 130 -9.78 18.45 -12.79
CA GLN A 130 -8.44 18.37 -12.23
C GLN A 130 -8.49 17.91 -10.77
N ARG A 131 -8.24 16.61 -10.54
CA ARG A 131 -8.19 15.98 -9.21
C ARG A 131 -7.46 16.88 -8.20
N PRO A 132 -8.12 17.23 -7.07
CA PRO A 132 -7.59 18.21 -6.14
C PRO A 132 -6.26 17.73 -5.55
N ILE A 133 -5.39 18.69 -5.26
CA ILE A 133 -4.14 18.43 -4.54
C ILE A 133 -4.49 18.08 -3.10
N ILE A 134 -3.72 17.16 -2.53
CA ILE A 134 -3.81 16.80 -1.12
C ILE A 134 -2.54 17.32 -0.44
N SER A 135 -2.71 18.18 0.56
CA SER A 135 -1.62 18.80 1.32
C SER A 135 -1.70 18.47 2.79
N LEU A 136 -0.54 18.27 3.41
CA LEU A 136 -0.41 18.33 4.86
C LEU A 136 -0.42 19.80 5.27
N ASP A 137 -1.37 20.17 6.13
CA ASP A 137 -1.45 21.53 6.64
C ASP A 137 -0.58 21.70 7.89
N TRP A 138 -0.70 20.79 8.87
CA TRP A 138 0.15 20.77 10.06
C TRP A 138 0.19 19.39 10.74
N LEU A 139 1.15 19.23 11.65
CA LEU A 139 1.33 18.01 12.46
C LEU A 139 1.06 18.31 13.92
N GLU A 140 0.27 17.45 14.56
CA GLU A 140 0.01 17.43 15.99
C GLU A 140 0.88 16.32 16.64
N PRO A 141 2.11 16.62 17.09
CA PRO A 141 2.94 15.64 17.77
C PRO A 141 2.35 15.34 19.15
N LEU A 142 2.08 14.06 19.44
CA LEU A 142 1.43 13.64 20.69
C LEU A 142 2.38 12.89 21.60
N VAL A 143 3.20 11.99 21.07
CA VAL A 143 4.08 11.16 21.90
C VAL A 143 5.36 10.77 21.16
N SER A 144 6.46 10.66 21.91
CA SER A 144 7.73 10.10 21.44
C SER A 144 8.15 8.99 22.38
N LEU A 145 8.15 7.74 21.92
CA LEU A 145 8.56 6.57 22.69
C LEU A 145 9.90 6.03 22.21
N GLY A 146 10.85 5.86 23.13
CA GLY A 146 12.08 5.14 22.91
C GLY A 146 11.91 3.62 22.87
N PRO A 147 12.97 2.88 22.48
CA PRO A 147 12.94 1.42 22.33
C PRO A 147 12.78 0.65 23.65
N THR A 148 12.86 1.31 24.81
CA THR A 148 12.62 0.69 26.12
C THR A 148 11.42 1.27 26.85
N ASP A 149 10.79 2.32 26.30
CA ASP A 149 9.68 3.01 26.95
C ASP A 149 8.38 2.19 26.80
N THR A 150 7.59 2.09 27.86
CA THR A 150 6.31 1.36 27.87
C THR A 150 5.14 2.33 27.93
N VAL A 151 3.99 1.94 27.37
CA VAL A 151 2.77 2.76 27.41
C VAL A 151 2.28 2.97 28.83
N ALA A 152 2.37 1.95 29.69
CA ALA A 152 1.99 2.05 31.10
C ALA A 152 2.73 3.18 31.86
N ASN A 153 3.95 3.51 31.44
CA ASN A 153 4.79 4.53 32.08
C ASN A 153 4.79 5.88 31.33
N SER A 154 3.94 6.05 30.31
CA SER A 154 3.85 7.27 29.51
C SER A 154 2.39 7.74 29.41
N PRO A 155 1.99 8.79 30.15
CA PRO A 155 0.65 9.37 30.06
C PRO A 155 0.30 9.80 28.63
N ASP A 156 1.26 10.37 27.89
CA ASP A 156 1.07 10.79 26.50
C ASP A 156 0.83 9.59 25.57
N ALA A 157 1.51 8.46 25.79
CA ALA A 157 1.24 7.23 25.05
C ALA A 157 -0.15 6.68 25.35
N GLN A 158 -0.56 6.66 26.63
CA GLN A 158 -1.92 6.24 27.02
C GLN A 158 -2.97 7.12 26.35
N ALA A 159 -2.76 8.44 26.32
CA ALA A 159 -3.63 9.38 25.63
C ALA A 159 -3.69 9.14 24.12
N PHE A 160 -2.54 8.86 23.48
CA PHE A 160 -2.48 8.52 22.06
C PHE A 160 -3.28 7.25 21.75
N PHE A 161 -3.07 6.14 22.48
CA PHE A 161 -3.82 4.91 22.22
C PHE A 161 -5.32 5.04 22.56
N ALA A 162 -5.68 5.83 23.58
CA ALA A 162 -7.07 6.19 23.85
C ALA A 162 -7.71 7.00 22.70
N LEU A 163 -6.96 7.89 22.05
CA LEU A 163 -7.40 8.59 20.83
C LEU A 163 -7.64 7.60 19.69
N VAL A 164 -6.73 6.62 19.49
CA VAL A 164 -6.92 5.57 18.48
C VAL A 164 -8.20 4.77 18.75
N ASN A 165 -8.43 4.33 20.00
CA ASN A 165 -9.62 3.55 20.37
C ASN A 165 -10.91 4.36 20.22
N LYS A 166 -10.87 5.66 20.54
CA LYS A 166 -11.99 6.56 20.29
C LYS A 166 -12.31 6.68 18.79
N ALA A 167 -11.29 6.73 17.93
CA ALA A 167 -11.46 6.78 16.48
C ALA A 167 -12.05 5.45 15.94
N LEU A 168 -11.55 4.32 16.44
CA LEU A 168 -12.04 2.98 16.11
C LEU A 168 -13.51 2.80 16.48
N ALA A 169 -13.91 3.21 17.69
CA ALA A 169 -15.28 3.14 18.18
C ALA A 169 -16.27 4.10 17.48
N ALA A 170 -15.77 5.08 16.71
CA ALA A 170 -16.60 6.05 16.00
C ALA A 170 -17.12 5.54 14.65
N THR A 171 -16.77 4.32 14.25
CA THR A 171 -17.14 3.73 12.96
C THR A 171 -17.64 2.30 13.16
N ASP A 172 -18.48 1.81 12.26
CA ASP A 172 -18.93 0.40 12.29
C ASP A 172 -17.82 -0.59 11.91
N ASN A 173 -16.71 -0.10 11.33
CA ASN A 173 -15.55 -0.92 10.98
C ASN A 173 -14.42 -0.65 11.97
N ASN A 174 -14.33 -1.51 12.99
CA ASN A 174 -13.30 -1.46 14.02
C ASN A 174 -11.96 -2.07 13.54
N GLU A 175 -11.52 -1.77 12.33
CA GLU A 175 -10.23 -2.22 11.78
C GLU A 175 -9.27 -1.04 11.60
N LEU A 176 -7.97 -1.34 11.71
CA LEU A 176 -6.91 -0.36 11.54
C LEU A 176 -6.04 -0.75 10.35
N VAL A 177 -5.80 0.20 9.45
CA VAL A 177 -4.88 0.02 8.32
C VAL A 177 -3.61 0.82 8.55
N ILE A 178 -2.46 0.15 8.51
CA ILE A 178 -1.15 0.78 8.49
C ILE A 178 -0.72 0.98 7.03
N TYR A 179 -0.63 2.22 6.58
CA TYR A 179 -0.06 2.57 5.28
C TYR A 179 1.46 2.80 5.41
N VAL A 180 2.25 2.08 4.62
CA VAL A 180 3.71 2.20 4.56
C VAL A 180 4.13 2.65 3.17
N HIS A 181 4.74 3.83 3.09
CA HIS A 181 5.08 4.45 1.82
C HIS A 181 6.34 3.84 1.16
N GLY A 182 6.53 4.13 -0.13
CA GLY A 182 7.71 3.75 -0.93
C GLY A 182 8.96 4.60 -0.70
N SER A 183 9.98 4.40 -1.54
CA SER A 183 11.19 5.24 -1.54
C SER A 183 10.88 6.68 -1.95
N ASN A 184 11.82 7.60 -1.77
CA ASN A 184 11.66 8.97 -2.25
C ASN A 184 10.41 9.68 -1.70
N ASN A 185 10.07 9.49 -0.42
CA ASN A 185 8.87 10.06 0.18
C ASN A 185 9.17 10.99 1.37
N THR A 186 8.27 11.92 1.61
CA THR A 186 8.33 12.93 2.68
C THR A 186 7.14 12.77 3.63
N MET A 187 7.19 13.41 4.79
CA MET A 187 6.04 13.40 5.72
C MET A 187 4.77 13.94 5.03
N PRO A 188 4.76 15.11 4.35
CA PRO A 188 3.57 15.60 3.63
C PRO A 188 3.03 14.63 2.58
N ARG A 189 3.91 14.02 1.78
CA ARG A 189 3.48 13.12 0.70
C ARG A 189 2.93 11.80 1.25
N ALA A 190 3.56 11.22 2.28
CA ALA A 190 3.11 9.98 2.88
C ALA A 190 1.76 10.14 3.59
N THR A 191 1.56 11.24 4.33
CA THR A 191 0.28 11.52 4.99
C THR A 191 -0.81 11.87 3.99
N ALA A 192 -0.49 12.59 2.90
CA ALA A 192 -1.42 12.82 1.80
C ALA A 192 -1.87 11.50 1.12
N GLN A 193 -0.95 10.54 0.92
CA GLN A 193 -1.30 9.21 0.38
C GLN A 193 -2.14 8.38 1.35
N ALA A 194 -1.89 8.48 2.66
CA ALA A 194 -2.73 7.86 3.67
C ALA A 194 -4.12 8.51 3.74
N ALA A 195 -4.21 9.82 3.57
CA ALA A 195 -5.47 10.56 3.59
C ALA A 195 -6.38 10.20 2.41
N GLN A 196 -5.84 10.06 1.18
CA GLN A 196 -6.66 9.58 0.05
C GLN A 196 -7.15 8.14 0.26
N LEU A 197 -6.32 7.26 0.83
CA LEU A 197 -6.75 5.91 1.19
C LEU A 197 -7.91 5.97 2.19
N ARG A 198 -7.74 6.73 3.28
CA ARG A 198 -8.79 6.94 4.28
C ARG A 198 -10.06 7.50 3.66
N HIS A 199 -9.95 8.50 2.79
CA HIS A 199 -11.08 9.11 2.11
C HIS A 199 -11.90 8.09 1.33
N PHE A 200 -11.27 7.28 0.49
CA PHE A 200 -11.98 6.29 -0.33
C PHE A 200 -12.44 5.03 0.43
N THR A 201 -12.03 4.84 1.69
CA THR A 201 -12.73 3.90 2.60
C THR A 201 -14.08 4.43 3.10
N GLY A 202 -14.56 5.55 2.56
CA GLY A 202 -15.72 6.27 3.10
C GLY A 202 -15.42 6.95 4.43
N ARG A 203 -14.14 7.10 4.79
CA ARG A 203 -13.66 7.55 6.11
C ARG A 203 -14.10 6.64 7.26
N ARG A 204 -14.39 5.37 6.96
CA ARG A 204 -14.89 4.37 7.90
C ARG A 204 -13.82 3.49 8.52
N ILE A 205 -12.58 3.55 8.01
CA ILE A 205 -11.45 2.81 8.54
C ILE A 205 -10.45 3.80 9.16
N VAL A 206 -9.88 3.43 10.30
CA VAL A 206 -8.77 4.17 10.91
C VAL A 206 -7.50 3.89 10.10
N VAL A 207 -6.91 4.94 9.52
CA VAL A 207 -5.66 4.84 8.77
C VAL A 207 -4.52 5.48 9.56
N LEU A 208 -3.44 4.72 9.71
CA LEU A 208 -2.19 5.14 10.32
C LEU A 208 -1.08 5.10 9.28
N ALA A 209 -0.44 6.25 9.02
CA ALA A 209 0.72 6.32 8.15
C ALA A 209 2.00 5.99 8.93
N PHE A 210 2.70 4.91 8.57
CA PHE A 210 4.07 4.68 9.02
C PHE A 210 5.06 5.35 8.08
N VAL A 211 5.68 6.43 8.56
CA VAL A 211 6.55 7.30 7.76
C VAL A 211 8.01 7.03 8.10
N TRP A 212 8.63 6.07 7.42
CA TRP A 212 10.03 5.73 7.61
C TRP A 212 10.98 6.75 6.93
N PRO A 213 12.29 6.79 7.28
CA PRO A 213 13.21 7.84 6.86
C PRO A 213 13.71 7.66 5.42
N SER A 214 12.82 7.53 4.44
CA SER A 214 13.22 7.58 3.02
C SER A 214 13.76 8.98 2.69
N ALA A 215 14.89 9.03 2.00
CA ALA A 215 15.45 10.23 1.41
C ALA A 215 14.53 10.67 0.26
N GLY A 216 14.07 11.92 0.28
CA GLY A 216 13.24 12.51 -0.79
C GLY A 216 13.94 12.72 -2.14
N SER A 217 14.87 11.82 -2.54
CA SER A 217 15.39 11.74 -3.92
C SER A 217 15.81 10.31 -4.32
N LEU A 218 15.49 9.91 -5.56
CA LEU A 218 15.93 8.66 -6.21
C LEU A 218 17.47 8.50 -6.24
N LEU A 219 18.23 9.60 -6.27
CA LEU A 219 19.71 9.58 -6.26
C LEU A 219 20.30 8.98 -4.96
N ARG A 220 19.48 8.83 -3.92
CA ARG A 220 19.88 8.34 -2.59
C ARG A 220 19.28 6.96 -2.27
N TYR A 221 18.87 6.21 -3.28
CA TYR A 221 18.22 4.91 -3.10
C TYR A 221 18.97 3.92 -2.19
N PHE A 222 20.31 3.88 -2.22
CA PHE A 222 21.07 3.05 -1.25
C PHE A 222 20.95 3.54 0.21
N THR A 223 20.82 4.85 0.43
CA THR A 223 20.50 5.42 1.75
C THR A 223 19.12 4.92 2.20
N ASP A 224 18.16 4.86 1.28
CA ASP A 224 16.81 4.35 1.56
C ASP A 224 16.84 2.88 1.99
N VAL A 225 17.66 2.04 1.37
CA VAL A 225 17.81 0.62 1.79
C VAL A 225 18.35 0.51 3.22
N GLY A 226 19.38 1.29 3.57
CA GLY A 226 19.91 1.32 4.94
C GLY A 226 18.88 1.82 5.95
N ASN A 227 18.12 2.85 5.59
CA ASN A 227 17.07 3.44 6.41
C ASN A 227 15.86 2.52 6.57
N ALA A 228 15.47 1.78 5.54
CA ALA A 228 14.43 0.76 5.60
C ALA A 228 14.82 -0.35 6.58
N ARG A 229 16.07 -0.85 6.51
CA ARG A 229 16.60 -1.83 7.48
C ARG A 229 16.56 -1.30 8.91
N ALA A 230 16.91 -0.03 9.13
CA ALA A 230 16.83 0.60 10.44
C ALA A 230 15.37 0.79 10.94
N SER A 231 14.38 0.67 10.05
CA SER A 231 12.96 0.84 10.36
C SER A 231 12.22 -0.48 10.62
N VAL A 232 12.88 -1.63 10.40
CA VAL A 232 12.31 -2.97 10.63
C VAL A 232 11.89 -3.16 12.09
N LYS A 233 12.78 -2.92 13.05
CA LYS A 233 12.48 -3.06 14.49
C LYS A 233 11.44 -2.02 14.96
N PRO A 234 11.55 -0.73 14.61
CA PRO A 234 10.50 0.25 14.90
C PRO A 234 9.11 -0.16 14.36
N PHE A 235 9.02 -0.68 13.14
CA PHE A 235 7.75 -1.13 12.58
C PHE A 235 7.21 -2.36 13.30
N ALA A 236 8.04 -3.36 13.59
CA ALA A 236 7.63 -4.52 14.38
C ALA A 236 7.09 -4.10 15.77
N ARG A 237 7.80 -3.18 16.44
CA ARG A 237 7.35 -2.59 17.71
C ARG A 237 6.01 -1.87 17.57
N LEU A 238 5.80 -1.12 16.49
CA LEU A 238 4.52 -0.45 16.25
C LEU A 238 3.37 -1.47 16.17
N VAL A 239 3.55 -2.56 15.42
CA VAL A 239 2.53 -3.62 15.33
C VAL A 239 2.23 -4.20 16.70
N GLU A 240 3.25 -4.49 17.52
CA GLU A 240 3.03 -4.99 18.89
C GLU A 240 2.31 -3.97 19.78
N LEU A 241 2.66 -2.69 19.70
CA LEU A 241 2.01 -1.64 20.48
C LEU A 241 0.54 -1.46 20.08
N LEU A 242 0.23 -1.48 18.79
CA LEU A 242 -1.15 -1.43 18.30
C LEU A 242 -1.93 -2.67 18.75
N ALA A 243 -1.31 -3.85 18.63
CA ALA A 243 -1.87 -5.11 19.06
C ALA A 243 -2.13 -5.18 20.58
N GLU A 244 -1.33 -4.51 21.39
CA GLU A 244 -1.47 -4.53 22.85
C GLU A 244 -2.38 -3.43 23.40
N HIS A 245 -2.38 -2.25 22.78
CA HIS A 245 -3.00 -1.05 23.37
C HIS A 245 -4.20 -0.51 22.59
N THR A 246 -4.62 -1.17 21.50
CA THR A 246 -5.82 -0.77 20.76
C THR A 246 -6.95 -1.80 20.80
N ASP A 247 -8.18 -1.32 20.62
CA ASP A 247 -9.39 -2.13 20.51
C ASP A 247 -9.64 -2.64 19.08
N ALA A 248 -8.68 -2.45 18.16
CA ALA A 248 -8.82 -2.82 16.75
C ALA A 248 -9.12 -4.32 16.61
N SER A 249 -10.22 -4.68 15.96
CA SER A 249 -10.57 -6.07 15.70
C SER A 249 -9.55 -6.78 14.79
N ALA A 250 -8.89 -6.02 13.90
CA ALA A 250 -7.81 -6.48 13.05
C ALA A 250 -6.87 -5.32 12.65
N ILE A 251 -5.63 -5.69 12.31
CA ILE A 251 -4.60 -4.79 11.77
C ILE A 251 -4.27 -5.23 10.35
N ASP A 252 -4.56 -4.37 9.38
CA ASP A 252 -4.19 -4.51 7.98
C ASP A 252 -2.95 -3.67 7.68
N VAL A 253 -2.16 -4.07 6.67
CA VAL A 253 -0.97 -3.33 6.24
C VAL A 253 -0.99 -3.16 4.72
N LEU A 254 -0.90 -1.92 4.25
CA LEU A 254 -0.65 -1.59 2.84
C LEU A 254 0.80 -1.11 2.69
N ALA A 255 1.64 -1.96 2.10
CA ALA A 255 3.04 -1.65 1.82
C ALA A 255 3.24 -1.31 0.35
N TYR A 256 3.66 -0.08 0.06
CA TYR A 256 3.94 0.39 -1.29
C TYR A 256 5.43 0.38 -1.60
N SER A 257 5.85 -0.18 -2.73
CA SER A 257 7.22 -0.05 -3.26
C SER A 257 8.27 -0.44 -2.20
N ALA A 258 9.25 0.42 -1.92
CA ALA A 258 10.31 0.15 -0.94
C ALA A 258 9.81 0.04 0.52
N GLY A 259 8.55 0.38 0.80
CA GLY A 259 7.92 0.05 2.08
C GLY A 259 7.91 -1.46 2.36
N ALA A 260 7.96 -2.29 1.30
CA ALA A 260 8.12 -3.73 1.43
C ALA A 260 9.43 -4.15 2.10
N GLN A 261 10.51 -3.37 1.95
CA GLN A 261 11.80 -3.58 2.63
C GLN A 261 11.74 -3.31 4.14
N VAL A 262 10.66 -2.70 4.63
CA VAL A 262 10.37 -2.53 6.06
C VAL A 262 9.41 -3.62 6.51
N VAL A 263 8.28 -3.77 5.81
CA VAL A 263 7.14 -4.58 6.26
C VAL A 263 7.46 -6.08 6.25
N SER A 264 7.91 -6.65 5.13
CA SER A 264 8.17 -8.08 5.04
C SER A 264 9.20 -8.59 6.07
N PRO A 265 10.38 -7.95 6.22
CA PRO A 265 11.33 -8.37 7.26
C PRO A 265 10.82 -8.14 8.68
N ALA A 266 9.98 -7.12 8.92
CA ALA A 266 9.40 -6.88 10.25
C ALA A 266 8.34 -7.92 10.60
N LEU A 267 7.51 -8.34 9.64
CA LEU A 267 6.57 -9.44 9.82
C LEU A 267 7.30 -10.77 10.05
N ALA A 268 8.39 -11.02 9.32
CA ALA A 268 9.26 -12.17 9.55
C ALA A 268 9.91 -12.14 10.94
N LEU A 269 10.32 -10.96 11.43
CA LEU A 269 10.83 -10.78 12.78
C LEU A 269 9.75 -11.11 13.82
N LEU A 270 8.54 -10.58 13.67
CA LEU A 270 7.40 -10.88 14.56
C LEU A 270 7.07 -12.38 14.55
N GLY A 271 7.02 -12.96 13.35
CA GLY A 271 6.77 -14.39 13.14
C GLY A 271 7.83 -15.30 13.75
N THR A 272 9.05 -14.81 14.01
CA THR A 272 10.13 -15.59 14.64
C THR A 272 10.40 -15.19 16.09
N SER A 273 9.67 -14.22 16.63
CA SER A 273 9.85 -13.66 17.98
C SER A 273 8.69 -13.99 18.92
N ALA A 274 8.17 -15.22 18.85
CA ALA A 274 7.13 -15.68 19.76
C ALA A 274 7.60 -15.61 21.22
N ARG A 275 6.69 -15.25 22.13
CA ARG A 275 6.96 -15.24 23.58
C ARG A 275 7.24 -16.68 24.06
N PRO A 276 7.99 -16.89 25.17
CA PRO A 276 8.22 -18.24 25.69
C PRO A 276 6.90 -18.98 25.95
N GLY A 277 6.72 -20.13 25.30
CA GLY A 277 5.49 -20.94 25.38
C GLY A 277 4.33 -20.48 24.50
N GLU A 278 4.48 -19.39 23.74
CA GLU A 278 3.46 -18.90 22.80
C GLU A 278 3.43 -19.77 21.53
N THR A 279 2.29 -20.40 21.29
CA THR A 279 2.02 -21.13 20.05
C THR A 279 1.83 -20.17 18.87
N ARG A 280 1.93 -20.68 17.64
CA ARG A 280 1.68 -19.86 16.44
C ARG A 280 0.26 -19.31 16.36
N GLN A 281 -0.72 -20.08 16.83
CA GLN A 281 -2.11 -19.61 16.94
C GLN A 281 -2.23 -18.45 17.93
N GLN A 282 -1.62 -18.54 19.12
CA GLN A 282 -1.63 -17.46 20.10
C GLN A 282 -0.91 -16.22 19.59
N LEU A 283 0.20 -16.37 18.87
CA LEU A 283 0.90 -15.26 18.23
C LEU A 283 0.01 -14.55 17.20
N ARG A 284 -0.69 -15.32 16.36
CA ARG A 284 -1.67 -14.81 15.39
C ARG A 284 -2.80 -14.03 16.07
N GLU A 285 -3.41 -14.61 17.11
CA GLU A 285 -4.48 -13.99 17.88
C GLU A 285 -4.03 -12.71 18.59
N ARG A 286 -2.81 -12.72 19.15
CA ARG A 286 -2.22 -11.54 19.80
C ARG A 286 -1.98 -10.41 18.81
N LEU A 287 -1.34 -10.69 17.68
CA LEU A 287 -0.95 -9.65 16.71
C LEU A 287 -2.14 -9.12 15.90
N ARG A 288 -3.22 -9.91 15.76
CA ARG A 288 -4.43 -9.54 15.02
C ARG A 288 -4.16 -9.10 13.57
N LEU A 289 -3.08 -9.58 12.95
CA LEU A 289 -2.74 -9.24 11.58
C LEU A 289 -3.69 -9.95 10.61
N LYS A 290 -4.40 -9.18 9.78
CA LYS A 290 -5.40 -9.73 8.87
C LYS A 290 -4.89 -9.74 7.43
N HIS A 291 -4.88 -8.61 6.72
CA HIS A 291 -4.43 -8.54 5.34
C HIS A 291 -3.13 -7.75 5.21
N ILE A 292 -2.16 -8.33 4.52
CA ILE A 292 -0.92 -7.65 4.13
C ILE A 292 -0.95 -7.47 2.61
N TYR A 293 -1.17 -6.24 2.16
CA TYR A 293 -1.22 -5.90 0.74
C TYR A 293 0.08 -5.21 0.32
N PHE A 294 0.84 -5.87 -0.54
CA PHE A 294 2.04 -5.34 -1.18
C PHE A 294 1.68 -4.80 -2.57
N ALA A 295 1.86 -3.50 -2.77
CA ALA A 295 1.66 -2.84 -4.06
C ALA A 295 3.01 -2.48 -4.67
N ALA A 296 3.29 -3.00 -5.86
CA ALA A 296 4.53 -2.72 -6.59
C ALA A 296 5.79 -2.95 -5.73
N ALA A 297 5.79 -4.00 -4.91
CA ALA A 297 6.75 -4.13 -3.82
C ALA A 297 8.20 -4.26 -4.30
N ASP A 298 9.05 -3.40 -3.75
CA ASP A 298 10.48 -3.30 -4.05
C ASP A 298 11.29 -4.00 -2.96
N ILE A 299 11.23 -5.33 -2.94
CA ILE A 299 12.06 -6.20 -2.10
C ILE A 299 12.53 -7.37 -2.95
N ASP A 300 13.74 -7.87 -2.71
CA ASP A 300 14.29 -9.04 -3.41
C ASP A 300 13.31 -10.22 -3.35
N THR A 301 13.01 -10.83 -4.50
CA THR A 301 12.02 -11.91 -4.61
C THR A 301 12.37 -13.10 -3.72
N ARG A 302 13.64 -13.56 -3.71
CA ARG A 302 14.08 -14.68 -2.86
C ARG A 302 13.97 -14.31 -1.38
N GLN A 303 14.37 -13.10 -1.02
CA GLN A 303 14.24 -12.61 0.35
C GLN A 303 12.78 -12.61 0.79
N PHE A 304 11.88 -12.06 -0.03
CA PHE A 304 10.46 -12.00 0.25
C PHE A 304 9.85 -13.39 0.46
N ILE A 305 10.15 -14.35 -0.41
CA ILE A 305 9.64 -15.71 -0.30
C ILE A 305 10.12 -16.39 1.00
N ASN A 306 11.39 -16.22 1.36
CA ASN A 306 11.95 -16.73 2.62
C ASN A 306 11.33 -16.06 3.85
N GLU A 307 11.02 -14.77 3.77
CA GLU A 307 10.35 -14.03 4.83
C GLU A 307 8.87 -14.41 4.96
N LEU A 308 8.17 -14.58 3.84
CA LEU A 308 6.78 -15.02 3.78
C LEU A 308 6.58 -16.33 4.55
N GLY A 309 7.49 -17.30 4.39
CA GLY A 309 7.46 -18.56 5.15
C GLY A 309 7.51 -18.41 6.67
N LYS A 310 7.91 -17.24 7.19
CA LYS A 310 7.99 -16.96 8.63
C LYS A 310 6.72 -16.32 9.20
N TYR A 311 5.87 -15.72 8.34
CA TYR A 311 4.71 -14.96 8.79
C TYR A 311 3.38 -15.29 8.10
N VAL A 312 3.39 -16.04 6.99
CA VAL A 312 2.16 -16.32 6.21
C VAL A 312 1.06 -16.98 7.05
N ASP A 313 1.43 -17.77 8.05
CA ASP A 313 0.50 -18.49 8.91
C ASP A 313 -0.05 -17.67 10.09
N ILE A 314 0.59 -16.54 10.42
CA ILE A 314 0.14 -15.61 11.47
C ILE A 314 -0.63 -14.40 10.93
N VAL A 315 -0.88 -14.36 9.62
CA VAL A 315 -1.72 -13.35 8.94
C VAL A 315 -2.87 -14.04 8.21
N LYS A 316 -4.03 -13.38 8.04
CA LYS A 316 -5.19 -13.98 7.33
C LYS A 316 -4.96 -14.12 5.83
N GLY A 317 -4.25 -13.18 5.22
CA GLY A 317 -3.87 -13.28 3.83
C GLY A 317 -2.80 -12.27 3.45
N VAL A 318 -2.02 -12.62 2.44
CA VAL A 318 -0.98 -11.75 1.86
C VAL A 318 -1.30 -11.59 0.39
N SER A 319 -1.46 -10.37 -0.09
CA SER A 319 -1.65 -10.08 -1.52
C SER A 319 -0.46 -9.31 -2.05
N ASN A 320 0.12 -9.73 -3.16
CA ASN A 320 1.19 -9.02 -3.86
C ASN A 320 0.73 -8.64 -5.26
N ALA A 321 0.42 -7.37 -5.47
CA ALA A 321 0.09 -6.79 -6.76
C ALA A 321 1.37 -6.41 -7.51
N ALA A 322 1.60 -7.07 -8.64
CA ALA A 322 2.83 -7.01 -9.42
C ALA A 322 2.55 -6.58 -10.86
N ASN A 323 3.32 -5.59 -11.34
CA ASN A 323 3.36 -5.21 -12.74
C ASN A 323 4.69 -5.66 -13.34
N LEU A 324 4.66 -6.67 -14.21
CA LEU A 324 5.87 -7.19 -14.86
C LEU A 324 6.56 -6.17 -15.77
N ASN A 325 5.92 -5.05 -16.09
CA ASN A 325 6.47 -3.97 -16.91
C ASN A 325 6.92 -2.75 -16.09
N ASP A 326 6.82 -2.80 -14.76
CA ASP A 326 7.18 -1.70 -13.85
C ASP A 326 8.60 -1.20 -14.10
N SER A 327 8.72 0.11 -14.39
CA SER A 327 9.99 0.75 -14.73
C SER A 327 10.85 1.08 -13.52
N ALA A 328 10.23 1.47 -12.40
CA ALA A 328 10.94 1.77 -11.16
C ALA A 328 11.56 0.48 -10.60
N LEU A 329 10.79 -0.62 -10.58
CA LEU A 329 11.28 -1.92 -10.14
C LEU A 329 12.33 -2.51 -11.08
N ARG A 330 12.25 -2.23 -12.39
CA ARG A 330 13.31 -2.61 -13.32
C ARG A 330 14.63 -1.91 -12.97
N VAL A 331 14.60 -0.62 -12.67
CA VAL A 331 15.79 0.13 -12.22
C VAL A 331 16.28 -0.43 -10.88
N ALA A 332 15.38 -0.64 -9.92
CA ALA A 332 15.73 -1.25 -8.63
C ALA A 332 16.38 -2.62 -8.80
N ALA A 333 15.85 -3.48 -9.68
CA ALA A 333 16.39 -4.81 -9.95
C ALA A 333 17.83 -4.77 -10.45
N ILE A 334 18.14 -3.83 -11.36
CA ILE A 334 19.51 -3.59 -11.83
C ILE A 334 20.42 -3.17 -10.67
N VAL A 335 19.94 -2.26 -9.81
CA VAL A 335 20.73 -1.70 -8.70
C VAL A 335 21.11 -2.76 -7.67
N HIS A 336 20.20 -3.66 -7.25
CA HIS A 336 20.58 -4.74 -6.33
C HIS A 336 20.97 -6.07 -7.00
N ARG A 337 20.94 -6.16 -8.33
CA ARG A 337 21.26 -7.40 -9.07
C ARG A 337 20.38 -8.60 -8.66
N ALA A 338 19.09 -8.34 -8.48
CA ALA A 338 18.10 -9.34 -8.16
C ALA A 338 16.70 -8.84 -8.54
N SER A 339 15.80 -9.74 -8.92
CA SER A 339 14.41 -9.39 -9.19
C SER A 339 13.69 -8.85 -7.94
N ARG A 340 12.60 -8.13 -8.16
CA ARG A 340 11.74 -7.57 -7.09
C ARG A 340 10.43 -8.31 -7.06
N ILE A 341 9.83 -8.55 -5.89
CA ILE A 341 8.57 -9.29 -5.81
C ILE A 341 7.40 -8.61 -6.55
N GLY A 342 7.45 -7.29 -6.75
CA GLY A 342 6.51 -6.57 -7.63
C GLY A 342 6.77 -6.72 -9.13
N ARG A 343 7.90 -7.33 -9.51
CA ARG A 343 8.34 -7.71 -10.87
C ARG A 343 9.20 -8.99 -10.79
N PRO A 344 8.63 -10.13 -10.34
CA PRO A 344 9.43 -11.28 -9.94
C PRO A 344 10.00 -12.02 -11.15
N ASP A 345 11.20 -12.57 -10.98
CA ASP A 345 11.75 -13.56 -11.90
C ASP A 345 11.73 -14.94 -11.21
N PRO A 346 10.81 -15.84 -11.57
CA PRO A 346 10.70 -17.15 -10.93
C PRO A 346 11.91 -18.05 -11.19
N THR A 347 12.75 -17.74 -12.19
CA THR A 347 13.97 -18.52 -12.47
C THR A 347 15.09 -18.29 -11.45
N GLU A 348 14.96 -17.23 -10.63
CA GLU A 348 15.91 -16.95 -9.54
C GLU A 348 15.67 -17.79 -8.29
N LEU A 349 14.52 -18.48 -8.20
CA LEU A 349 14.14 -19.28 -7.03
C LEU A 349 14.80 -20.66 -7.06
N ASP A 350 15.25 -21.12 -5.90
CA ASP A 350 15.68 -22.50 -5.74
C ASP A 350 14.45 -23.47 -5.66
N PRO A 351 14.66 -24.80 -5.66
CA PRO A 351 13.56 -25.76 -5.61
C PRO A 351 12.69 -25.67 -4.34
N GLU A 352 13.28 -25.34 -3.19
CA GLU A 352 12.54 -25.21 -1.92
C GLU A 352 11.63 -23.98 -1.97
N GLN A 353 12.18 -22.85 -2.41
CA GLN A 353 11.45 -21.61 -2.61
C GLN A 353 10.33 -21.76 -3.65
N SER A 354 10.60 -22.48 -4.74
CA SER A 354 9.61 -22.75 -5.78
C SER A 354 8.46 -23.63 -5.25
N GLY A 355 8.78 -24.67 -4.49
CA GLY A 355 7.80 -25.53 -3.83
C GLY A 355 6.95 -24.76 -2.83
N PHE A 356 7.58 -23.94 -1.99
CA PHE A 356 6.86 -23.11 -1.02
C PHE A 356 5.99 -22.05 -1.71
N LEU A 357 6.46 -21.40 -2.78
CA LEU A 357 5.64 -20.45 -3.53
C LEU A 357 4.39 -21.11 -4.13
N LEU A 358 4.53 -22.33 -4.67
CA LEU A 358 3.41 -23.11 -5.16
C LEU A 358 2.40 -23.37 -4.04
N GLU A 359 2.85 -23.91 -2.90
CA GLU A 359 2.01 -24.17 -1.73
C GLU A 359 1.33 -22.89 -1.24
N ALA A 360 2.09 -21.82 -1.04
CA ALA A 360 1.59 -20.55 -0.54
C ALA A 360 0.48 -19.99 -1.45
N SER A 361 0.66 -20.06 -2.77
CA SER A 361 -0.31 -19.58 -3.76
C SER A 361 -1.62 -20.38 -3.82
N ARG A 362 -1.63 -21.60 -3.26
CA ARG A 362 -2.76 -22.54 -3.37
C ARG A 362 -3.47 -22.74 -2.05
N SER A 363 -2.75 -22.77 -0.92
CA SER A 363 -3.28 -23.19 0.38
C SER A 363 -2.97 -22.26 1.55
N LEU A 364 -1.96 -21.39 1.47
CA LEU A 364 -1.55 -20.55 2.62
C LEU A 364 -2.04 -19.10 2.52
N GLY A 365 -2.95 -18.78 1.59
CA GLY A 365 -3.52 -17.44 1.48
C GLY A 365 -2.52 -16.39 0.96
N PHE A 366 -1.60 -16.79 0.08
CA PHE A 366 -0.75 -15.85 -0.65
C PHE A 366 -1.29 -15.61 -2.08
N ASP A 367 -1.78 -14.41 -2.33
CA ASP A 367 -2.36 -14.01 -3.61
C ASP A 367 -1.36 -13.21 -4.45
N LEU A 368 -0.91 -13.80 -5.55
CA LEU A 368 -0.20 -13.06 -6.60
C LEU A 368 -1.20 -12.40 -7.53
N ILE A 369 -1.25 -11.07 -7.55
CA ILE A 369 -2.17 -10.31 -8.40
C ILE A 369 -1.38 -9.71 -9.56
N LYS A 370 -1.72 -10.11 -10.78
CA LYS A 370 -1.09 -9.63 -12.01
C LYS A 370 -1.76 -8.33 -12.46
N VAL A 371 -1.03 -7.23 -12.32
CA VAL A 371 -1.41 -5.92 -12.86
C VAL A 371 -0.85 -5.82 -14.27
N ASP A 372 -1.67 -6.18 -15.26
CA ASP A 372 -1.28 -6.21 -16.68
C ASP A 372 -1.83 -4.98 -17.43
N PRO A 373 -0.98 -4.10 -17.98
CA PRO A 373 -1.43 -2.92 -18.72
C PRO A 373 -2.15 -3.26 -20.04
N ASN A 374 -2.07 -4.50 -20.53
CA ASN A 374 -2.85 -4.93 -21.69
C ASN A 374 -4.28 -5.38 -21.30
N ALA A 375 -4.51 -5.68 -20.02
CA ALA A 375 -5.81 -6.09 -19.50
C ALA A 375 -6.54 -4.94 -18.79
N ILE A 376 -5.80 -4.04 -18.14
CA ILE A 376 -6.37 -2.94 -17.36
C ILE A 376 -6.47 -1.67 -18.24
N PRO A 377 -7.69 -1.13 -18.44
CA PRO A 377 -7.90 0.04 -19.29
C PRO A 377 -7.13 1.27 -18.79
N LYS A 378 -6.48 1.99 -19.71
CA LYS A 378 -5.77 3.28 -19.46
C LYS A 378 -4.59 3.18 -18.48
N LEU A 379 -4.20 1.99 -18.01
CA LEU A 379 -3.04 1.81 -17.17
C LEU A 379 -1.75 2.09 -17.97
N PRO A 380 -0.86 3.00 -17.52
CA PRO A 380 0.42 3.20 -18.18
C PRO A 380 1.25 1.90 -18.20
N PRO A 381 1.86 1.51 -19.34
CA PRO A 381 2.55 0.23 -19.47
C PRO A 381 3.59 -0.04 -18.38
N ASN A 382 4.29 1.01 -17.95
CA ASN A 382 5.39 0.96 -17.00
C ASN A 382 5.01 1.47 -15.61
N SER A 383 3.71 1.51 -15.29
CA SER A 383 3.18 2.08 -14.05
C SER A 383 3.77 1.42 -12.80
N HIS A 384 4.20 2.26 -11.87
CA HIS A 384 4.62 1.89 -10.52
C HIS A 384 3.58 2.29 -9.47
N ALA A 385 2.85 3.38 -9.72
CA ALA A 385 1.91 4.01 -8.80
C ALA A 385 0.47 3.48 -8.93
N PHE A 386 0.29 2.31 -9.54
CA PHE A 386 -1.02 1.79 -9.95
C PHE A 386 -2.04 1.64 -8.81
N TRP A 387 -1.62 1.45 -7.55
CA TRP A 387 -2.59 1.28 -6.46
C TRP A 387 -3.42 2.55 -6.18
N TYR A 388 -2.87 3.73 -6.50
CA TYR A 388 -3.55 5.01 -6.28
C TYR A 388 -3.77 5.83 -7.57
N GLU A 389 -3.18 5.40 -8.69
CA GLU A 389 -3.39 6.03 -10.00
C GLU A 389 -4.34 5.25 -10.92
N ASP A 390 -4.70 4.01 -10.56
CA ASP A 390 -5.60 3.18 -11.35
C ASP A 390 -6.88 2.81 -10.58
N PRO A 391 -8.06 3.04 -11.17
CA PRO A 391 -9.34 2.77 -10.53
C PRO A 391 -9.64 1.28 -10.36
N TRP A 392 -9.15 0.40 -11.23
CA TRP A 392 -9.38 -1.03 -11.10
C TRP A 392 -8.58 -1.58 -9.92
N VAL A 393 -7.30 -1.22 -9.83
CA VAL A 393 -6.44 -1.70 -8.74
C VAL A 393 -6.86 -1.13 -7.39
N SER A 394 -7.29 0.14 -7.34
CA SER A 394 -7.84 0.72 -6.09
C SER A 394 -9.18 0.08 -5.68
N SER A 395 -10.03 -0.29 -6.63
CA SER A 395 -11.30 -1.00 -6.32
C SER A 395 -11.04 -2.41 -5.79
N ASP A 396 -10.05 -3.10 -6.33
CA ASP A 396 -9.58 -4.39 -5.82
C ASP A 396 -9.05 -4.28 -4.38
N LEU A 397 -8.23 -3.26 -4.10
CA LEU A 397 -7.75 -2.97 -2.74
C LEU A 397 -8.91 -2.65 -1.79
N LEU A 398 -9.86 -1.81 -2.20
CA LEU A 398 -11.01 -1.45 -1.36
C LEU A 398 -11.95 -2.64 -1.12
N GLY A 399 -12.13 -3.53 -2.09
CA GLY A 399 -12.88 -4.78 -1.90
C GLY A 399 -12.26 -5.66 -0.82
N LEU A 400 -10.93 -5.69 -0.73
CA LEU A 400 -10.21 -6.39 0.34
C LEU A 400 -10.43 -5.70 1.69
N LEU A 401 -10.15 -4.40 1.77
CA LEU A 401 -10.18 -3.64 3.02
C LEU A 401 -11.59 -3.46 3.61
N LEU A 402 -12.59 -3.17 2.78
CA LEU A 402 -13.94 -2.87 3.25
C LEU A 402 -14.81 -4.11 3.44
N LEU A 403 -14.55 -5.18 2.69
CA LEU A 403 -15.46 -6.33 2.61
C LEU A 403 -14.78 -7.66 2.96
N ASN A 404 -13.46 -7.66 3.27
CA ASN A 404 -12.67 -8.87 3.49
C ASN A 404 -12.93 -9.89 2.36
N ALA A 405 -13.00 -9.39 1.12
CA ALA A 405 -13.36 -10.21 -0.03
C ALA A 405 -12.14 -10.94 -0.58
N GLU A 406 -12.24 -12.26 -0.69
CA GLU A 406 -11.27 -13.10 -1.40
C GLU A 406 -11.13 -12.66 -2.87
N PRO A 407 -10.00 -12.94 -3.56
CA PRO A 407 -9.74 -12.49 -4.93
C PRO A 407 -10.89 -12.70 -5.93
N GLN A 408 -11.54 -13.86 -5.95
CA GLN A 408 -12.68 -14.12 -6.84
C GLN A 408 -13.88 -13.22 -6.53
N ARG A 409 -14.15 -12.99 -5.24
CA ARG A 409 -15.24 -12.09 -4.81
C ARG A 409 -14.94 -10.65 -5.17
N ARG A 410 -13.66 -10.28 -5.24
CA ARG A 410 -13.18 -8.97 -5.75
C ARG A 410 -13.29 -8.82 -7.27
N GLY A 411 -13.69 -9.89 -7.98
CA GLY A 411 -13.86 -9.89 -9.42
C GLY A 411 -12.66 -10.43 -10.20
N LEU A 412 -11.59 -10.84 -9.52
CA LEU A 412 -10.39 -11.39 -10.16
C LEU A 412 -10.61 -12.83 -10.62
N THR A 413 -9.88 -13.24 -11.67
CA THR A 413 -9.94 -14.60 -12.21
C THR A 413 -8.63 -15.34 -11.93
N ALA A 414 -8.72 -16.57 -11.39
CA ALA A 414 -7.57 -17.42 -11.16
C ALA A 414 -6.96 -17.87 -12.50
N GLN A 415 -5.65 -17.86 -12.58
CA GLN A 415 -4.85 -18.41 -13.67
C GLN A 415 -3.65 -19.16 -13.08
N ASP A 416 -3.08 -20.06 -13.87
CA ASP A 416 -1.93 -20.85 -13.45
C ASP A 416 -0.72 -20.51 -14.32
N ALA A 417 0.42 -20.26 -13.67
CA ALA A 417 1.69 -20.13 -14.35
C ALA A 417 2.15 -21.52 -14.86
N PRO A 418 3.08 -21.58 -15.84
CA PRO A 418 3.61 -22.86 -16.33
C PRO A 418 4.17 -23.77 -15.22
N GLN A 419 4.69 -23.17 -14.14
CA GLN A 419 5.24 -23.86 -12.97
C GLN A 419 4.15 -24.34 -11.97
N GLY A 420 2.87 -24.11 -12.26
CA GLY A 420 1.73 -24.48 -11.41
C GLY A 420 1.34 -23.46 -10.34
N THR A 421 2.14 -22.41 -10.10
CA THR A 421 1.80 -21.32 -9.17
C THR A 421 0.53 -20.61 -9.61
N ARG A 422 -0.41 -20.39 -8.69
CA ARG A 422 -1.64 -19.63 -8.98
C ARG A 422 -1.35 -18.14 -8.95
N TYR A 423 -1.96 -17.41 -9.87
CA TYR A 423 -2.06 -15.95 -9.82
C TYR A 423 -3.46 -15.50 -10.22
N TRP A 424 -3.77 -14.25 -9.89
CA TRP A 424 -5.05 -13.60 -10.14
C TRP A 424 -4.88 -12.53 -11.20
N ALA A 425 -5.79 -12.46 -12.15
CA ALA A 425 -5.78 -11.44 -13.19
C ALA A 425 -7.11 -10.68 -13.21
N PHE A 426 -7.02 -9.41 -13.63
CA PHE A 426 -8.18 -8.59 -13.95
C PHE A 426 -8.79 -9.06 -15.27
N PRO A 427 -10.03 -9.59 -15.27
CA PRO A 427 -10.70 -9.97 -16.51
C PRO A 427 -11.27 -8.74 -17.24
N PRO A 428 -11.65 -8.85 -18.53
CA PRO A 428 -12.23 -7.73 -19.29
C PRO A 428 -13.50 -7.12 -18.68
N ASP A 429 -14.25 -7.89 -17.89
CA ASP A 429 -15.49 -7.52 -17.21
C ASP A 429 -15.28 -7.20 -15.71
N PHE A 430 -14.06 -6.84 -15.30
CA PHE A 430 -13.73 -6.57 -13.89
C PHE A 430 -14.58 -5.45 -13.29
N ASP A 431 -14.85 -4.40 -14.06
CA ASP A 431 -15.68 -3.27 -13.65
C ASP A 431 -17.08 -3.70 -13.23
N ASP A 432 -17.76 -4.49 -14.04
CA ASP A 432 -19.08 -5.05 -13.72
C ASP A 432 -19.04 -5.91 -12.45
N ARG A 433 -17.99 -6.72 -12.30
CA ARG A 433 -17.85 -7.62 -11.14
C ARG A 433 -17.63 -6.85 -9.84
N VAL A 434 -16.76 -5.84 -9.87
CA VAL A 434 -16.45 -5.05 -8.67
C VAL A 434 -17.61 -4.12 -8.31
N MET A 435 -18.35 -3.57 -9.28
CA MET A 435 -19.61 -2.85 -9.01
C MET A 435 -20.61 -3.72 -8.25
N LYS A 436 -20.83 -4.96 -8.73
CA LYS A 436 -21.75 -5.93 -8.08
C LYS A 436 -21.33 -6.28 -6.66
N LEU A 437 -20.02 -6.34 -6.38
CA LEU A 437 -19.52 -6.61 -5.02
C LEU A 437 -20.00 -5.56 -4.01
N PHE A 438 -20.03 -4.29 -4.40
CA PHE A 438 -20.42 -3.18 -3.53
C PHE A 438 -21.92 -2.86 -3.56
N SER A 439 -22.65 -3.34 -4.57
CA SER A 439 -24.11 -3.20 -4.70
C SER A 439 -24.81 -4.53 -4.96
N PRO A 440 -25.10 -5.34 -3.91
CA PRO A 440 -25.81 -6.60 -4.08
C PRO A 440 -27.25 -6.43 -4.62
N ALA A 441 -27.84 -5.24 -4.48
CA ALA A 441 -29.22 -4.93 -4.85
C ALA A 441 -29.46 -4.63 -6.35
N LEU A 442 -28.40 -4.51 -7.16
CA LEU A 442 -28.49 -4.24 -8.61
C LEU A 442 -28.61 -5.51 -9.48
N VAL A 443 -28.90 -6.66 -8.86
CA VAL A 443 -29.13 -7.93 -9.57
C VAL A 443 -30.64 -8.08 -9.87
N PRO A 444 -31.09 -8.08 -11.15
CA PRO A 444 -32.39 -8.67 -11.44
C PRO A 444 -32.35 -10.13 -11.01
N ALA A 445 -33.33 -10.57 -10.22
CA ALA A 445 -33.43 -11.95 -9.78
C ALA A 445 -33.23 -12.90 -10.98
N PRO A 446 -32.49 -14.02 -10.82
CA PRO A 446 -32.42 -15.01 -11.88
C PRO A 446 -33.85 -15.38 -12.26
N ALA A 447 -34.18 -15.27 -13.55
CA ALA A 447 -35.47 -15.72 -14.04
C ALA A 447 -35.67 -17.16 -13.56
N GLU A 448 -36.71 -17.38 -12.75
CA GLU A 448 -37.08 -18.72 -12.32
C GLU A 448 -37.15 -19.60 -13.56
N ALA A 449 -36.32 -20.65 -13.58
CA ALA A 449 -36.43 -21.67 -14.60
C ALA A 449 -37.87 -22.19 -14.57
N PRO A 450 -38.54 -22.35 -15.73
CA PRO A 450 -39.91 -22.82 -15.75
C PRO A 450 -39.98 -24.16 -15.04
N SER A 451 -40.83 -24.25 -14.02
CA SER A 451 -41.06 -25.46 -13.26
C SER A 451 -41.46 -26.59 -14.22
N GLU A 452 -40.63 -27.62 -14.35
CA GLU A 452 -41.04 -28.89 -14.91
C GLU A 452 -42.03 -29.56 -13.95
N SER A 453 -43.30 -29.13 -14.01
CA SER A 453 -44.42 -29.90 -13.47
C SER A 453 -45.49 -30.00 -14.56
N GLY A 454 -45.32 -31.02 -15.39
CA GLY A 454 -46.17 -31.24 -16.57
C GLY A 454 -45.92 -32.59 -17.21
N ALA A 455 -45.90 -33.68 -16.43
CA ALA A 455 -46.04 -35.03 -16.94
C ALA A 455 -47.37 -35.63 -16.42
N PRO A 456 -48.20 -36.24 -17.28
CA PRO A 456 -49.58 -36.57 -16.97
C PRO A 456 -49.72 -37.84 -16.13
N ALA A 457 -50.77 -37.87 -15.32
CA ALA A 457 -51.16 -38.99 -14.46
C ALA A 457 -51.46 -40.26 -15.27
N ALA A 458 -50.77 -41.35 -14.95
CA ALA A 458 -51.13 -42.69 -15.39
C ALA A 458 -52.34 -43.18 -14.56
N ALA A 459 -53.48 -43.35 -15.23
CA ALA A 459 -54.67 -43.96 -14.66
C ALA A 459 -54.44 -45.45 -14.38
N SER A 460 -54.81 -45.88 -13.18
CA SER A 460 -54.84 -47.25 -12.73
C SER A 460 -56.13 -47.93 -13.22
N ASP A 461 -55.99 -48.97 -14.03
CA ASP A 461 -57.09 -49.87 -14.39
C ASP A 461 -56.88 -51.22 -13.70
N GLN A 462 -57.65 -51.45 -12.62
CA GLN A 462 -57.82 -52.77 -12.02
C GLN A 462 -59.24 -53.26 -12.34
N GLY A 463 -59.34 -54.24 -13.25
CA GLY A 463 -60.62 -54.81 -13.66
C GLY A 463 -60.52 -56.24 -14.21
N ARG A 464 -60.45 -57.23 -13.30
CA ARG A 464 -60.88 -58.65 -13.39
C ARG A 464 -61.20 -59.27 -14.78
N ARG A 465 -60.58 -60.43 -15.07
CA ARG A 465 -61.22 -61.76 -15.32
C ARG A 465 -60.18 -62.77 -15.84
N ALA A 466 -59.91 -63.83 -15.09
CA ALA A 466 -60.41 -65.21 -15.29
C ALA A 466 -59.57 -66.05 -16.28
N VAL A 467 -58.81 -66.99 -15.72
CA VAL A 467 -58.16 -68.11 -16.41
C VAL A 467 -59.16 -69.27 -16.49
N PRO A 468 -59.19 -70.01 -17.61
CA PRO A 468 -59.32 -71.46 -17.53
C PRO A 468 -58.16 -72.17 -18.24
N ASP A 469 -57.50 -73.01 -17.47
CA ASP A 469 -57.22 -74.43 -17.71
C ASP A 469 -57.08 -74.90 -19.17
N SER A 470 -55.89 -75.38 -19.55
CA SER A 470 -55.74 -76.66 -20.26
C SER A 470 -54.28 -77.09 -20.40
N ARG A 471 -54.00 -78.23 -19.77
CA ARG A 471 -53.00 -79.27 -20.06
C ARG A 471 -52.41 -79.27 -21.48
N MET A 472 -51.08 -79.39 -21.60
CA MET A 472 -50.34 -80.62 -21.96
C MET A 472 -48.84 -80.38 -21.89
#